data_AF-V6L3A0-F1
#
_entry.id   AF-V6L3A0-F1
#
_cell.length_a   1.000
_cell.length_b   1.000
_cell.length_c   1.000
_cell.angle_alpha   90.00
_cell.angle_beta   90.00
_cell.angle_gamma   90.00
#
_symmetry.space_group_name_H-M   'P 1'
#
loop_
_entity.id
_entity.type
_entity.pdbx_description
1 polymer ?
#
loop_
_entity_poly.entity_id
_entity_poly.type
_entity_poly.pdbx_seq_one_letter_code
_entity_poly.pdbx_strand_id
1 'polypeptide(L)'
;MYTYEMGALLVCPECGHEWAPSAAATDAGGDKVIRDAVGNVLADGDTVTVVKTLKVKGSPAGIKAGTKVRGIRLVDGVDGHDIDCKIDGFGAMQLKSSVVKKV
;
A
#
# COMPACT_ATOMS: atom_id res chain seq x y z
N MET A 1 15.79 36.62 -3.40
CA MET A 1 14.52 36.37 -2.69
C MET A 1 14.86 36.26 -1.22
N TYR A 2 14.34 37.15 -0.37
CA TYR A 2 14.70 37.25 1.06
C TYR A 2 13.55 36.74 1.91
N THR A 3 13.71 35.57 2.55
CA THR A 3 12.84 35.06 3.61
C THR A 3 13.50 35.32 4.95
N TYR A 4 12.73 35.73 5.96
CA TYR A 4 13.28 35.92 7.31
C TYR A 4 12.66 34.92 8.28
N GLU A 5 13.46 34.51 9.26
CA GLU A 5 13.01 33.65 10.34
C GLU A 5 12.21 34.47 11.36
N MET A 6 11.01 34.00 11.70
CA MET A 6 10.25 34.50 12.83
C MET A 6 9.94 33.33 13.76
N GLY A 7 10.81 33.14 14.76
CA GLY A 7 10.75 31.99 15.66
C GLY A 7 11.08 30.68 14.94
N ALA A 8 10.15 29.72 14.94
CA ALA A 8 10.31 28.42 14.28
C ALA A 8 9.77 28.39 12.82
N LEU A 9 9.35 29.54 12.28
CA LEU A 9 8.75 29.66 10.95
C LEU A 9 9.59 30.58 10.05
N LEU A 10 9.59 30.29 8.76
CA LEU A 10 10.06 31.16 7.70
C LEU A 10 8.89 31.99 7.18
N VAL A 11 9.11 33.30 7.02
CA VAL A 11 8.10 34.24 6.54
C VAL A 11 8.58 34.92 5.27
N CYS A 12 7.73 34.95 4.24
CA CYS A 12 7.95 35.74 3.04
C CYS A 12 7.45 37.18 3.24
N PRO A 13 8.32 38.21 3.12
CA PRO A 13 7.94 39.61 3.34
C PRO A 13 7.11 40.21 2.19
N GLU A 14 7.02 39.55 1.03
CA GLU A 14 6.23 40.04 -0.12
C GLU A 14 4.75 39.66 0.01
N CYS A 15 4.47 38.45 0.48
CA CYS A 15 3.11 37.89 0.51
C CYS A 15 2.61 37.49 1.90
N GLY A 16 3.45 37.63 2.94
CA GLY A 16 3.11 37.26 4.31
C GLY A 16 2.89 35.77 4.52
N HIS A 17 3.32 34.91 3.59
CA HIS A 17 3.17 33.48 3.74
C HIS A 17 4.17 32.95 4.78
N GLU A 18 3.65 32.16 5.72
CA GLU A 18 4.39 31.58 6.84
C GLU A 18 4.47 30.06 6.64
N TRP A 19 5.69 29.49 6.67
CA TRP A 19 5.88 28.04 6.59
C TRP A 19 7.04 27.59 7.49
N ALA A 20 6.97 26.38 8.04
CA ALA A 20 8.08 25.86 8.83
C ALA A 20 9.22 25.40 7.91
N PRO A 21 10.50 25.73 8.20
CA PRO A 21 11.66 25.18 7.47
C PRO A 21 11.73 23.66 7.54
N SER A 22 11.15 23.07 8.61
CA SER A 22 11.07 21.62 8.82
C SER A 22 9.81 20.96 8.25
N ALA A 23 8.91 21.70 7.58
CA ALA A 23 7.73 21.12 6.93
C ALA A 23 8.05 20.43 5.58
N ALA A 24 9.26 19.91 5.44
CA ALA A 24 9.66 19.04 4.32
C ALA A 24 9.73 17.55 4.72
N ALA A 25 9.16 17.13 5.85
CA ALA A 25 9.19 15.73 6.26
C ALA A 25 8.02 15.30 7.18
N THR A 26 6.78 15.67 6.86
CA THR A 26 5.59 15.11 7.55
C THR A 26 4.89 13.99 6.80
N ASP A 27 5.55 13.36 5.83
CA ASP A 27 4.98 12.21 5.06
C ASP A 27 5.94 11.00 4.99
N ALA A 28 6.77 10.80 6.00
CA ALA A 28 7.69 9.65 6.08
C ALA A 28 7.56 8.86 7.38
N GLY A 29 6.33 8.73 7.90
CA GLY A 29 5.96 7.53 8.64
C GLY A 29 5.79 6.41 7.63
N GLY A 30 6.89 5.74 7.28
CA GLY A 30 7.00 4.75 6.20
C GLY A 30 6.20 3.47 6.44
N ASP A 31 4.89 3.57 6.60
CA ASP A 31 3.99 2.48 6.28
C ASP A 31 3.76 2.57 4.78
N LYS A 32 4.46 1.72 4.02
CA LYS A 32 4.32 1.68 2.57
C LYS A 32 2.87 1.26 2.30
N VAL A 33 2.01 2.26 2.06
CA VAL A 33 0.57 2.07 1.95
C VAL A 33 0.29 1.20 0.72
N ILE A 34 0.12 -0.11 0.94
CA ILE A 34 -0.20 -1.04 -0.12
C ILE A 34 -1.68 -0.85 -0.47
N ARG A 35 -1.93 -0.46 -1.71
CA ARG A 35 -3.27 -0.21 -2.23
C ARG A 35 -3.70 -1.33 -3.15
N ASP A 36 -4.94 -1.77 -2.99
CA ASP A 36 -5.54 -2.77 -3.87
C ASP A 36 -5.75 -2.25 -5.31
N ALA A 37 -6.28 -3.10 -6.19
CA ALA A 37 -6.56 -2.75 -7.58
C ALA A 37 -7.56 -1.59 -7.77
N VAL A 38 -8.31 -1.24 -6.73
CA VAL A 38 -9.35 -0.20 -6.70
C VAL A 38 -8.86 1.07 -5.98
N GLY A 39 -7.67 1.03 -5.36
CA GLY A 39 -7.08 2.13 -4.62
C GLY A 39 -7.39 2.13 -3.12
N ASN A 40 -8.00 1.07 -2.58
CA ASN A 40 -8.23 0.96 -1.15
C ASN A 40 -6.94 0.60 -0.43
N VAL A 41 -6.72 1.23 0.72
CA VAL A 41 -5.62 0.89 1.62
C VAL A 41 -5.89 -0.46 2.27
N LEU A 42 -4.94 -1.36 2.11
CA LEU A 42 -4.92 -2.66 2.76
C LEU A 42 -4.16 -2.54 4.09
N ALA A 43 -4.56 -3.36 5.07
CA ALA A 43 -3.87 -3.52 6.33
C ALA A 43 -3.56 -5.01 6.60
N ASP A 44 -2.64 -5.28 7.52
CA ASP A 44 -2.41 -6.63 8.01
C ASP A 44 -3.68 -7.19 8.67
N GLY A 45 -4.03 -8.43 8.39
CA GLY A 45 -5.25 -9.09 8.87
C GLY A 45 -6.50 -8.84 8.03
N ASP A 46 -6.45 -8.00 6.99
CA ASP A 46 -7.62 -7.71 6.16
C ASP A 46 -8.13 -8.93 5.36
N THR A 47 -9.34 -8.81 4.84
CA THR A 47 -9.93 -9.77 3.89
C THR A 47 -9.93 -9.18 2.48
N VAL A 48 -9.35 -9.91 1.54
CA VAL A 48 -9.30 -9.52 0.12
C VAL A 48 -9.95 -10.58 -0.75
N THR A 49 -10.41 -10.17 -1.93
CA THR A 49 -10.90 -11.06 -2.98
C THR A 49 -10.07 -10.89 -4.23
N VAL A 50 -9.71 -12.00 -4.85
CA VAL A 50 -8.98 -12.00 -6.12
C VAL A 50 -9.93 -11.59 -7.24
N VAL A 51 -9.62 -10.51 -7.97
CA VAL A 51 -10.47 -10.01 -9.05
C VAL A 51 -10.18 -10.63 -10.41
N LYS A 52 -9.00 -11.27 -10.57
CA LYS A 52 -8.56 -11.83 -11.84
C LYS A 52 -8.13 -13.29 -11.69
N THR A 53 -8.53 -14.13 -12.62
CA THR A 53 -8.12 -15.54 -12.62
C THR A 53 -6.63 -15.65 -12.92
N LEU A 54 -5.89 -16.32 -12.04
CA LEU A 54 -4.45 -16.54 -12.15
C LEU A 54 -4.17 -18.03 -12.31
N LYS A 55 -3.41 -18.38 -13.34
CA LYS A 55 -2.93 -19.74 -13.54
C LYS A 55 -1.61 -19.91 -12.79
N VAL A 56 -1.62 -20.71 -11.74
CA VAL A 56 -0.43 -20.97 -10.93
C VAL A 56 0.34 -22.15 -11.54
N LYS A 57 1.65 -21.97 -11.76
CA LYS A 57 2.52 -23.02 -12.25
C LYS A 57 2.71 -24.05 -11.13
N GLY A 58 2.04 -25.20 -11.23
CA GLY A 58 2.11 -26.28 -10.23
C GLY A 58 0.77 -26.75 -9.67
N SER A 59 -0.34 -26.06 -9.97
CA SER A 59 -1.67 -26.51 -9.57
C SER A 59 -2.65 -26.49 -10.75
N PRO A 60 -3.34 -27.62 -11.04
CA PRO A 60 -4.23 -27.72 -12.20
C PRO A 60 -5.48 -26.83 -12.08
N ALA A 61 -5.85 -26.47 -10.85
CA ALA A 61 -7.09 -25.73 -10.58
C ALA A 61 -6.99 -24.21 -10.82
N GLY A 62 -5.79 -23.61 -10.73
CA GLY A 62 -5.62 -22.14 -10.76
C GLY A 62 -6.43 -21.40 -9.69
N ILE A 63 -6.12 -20.13 -9.46
CA ILE A 63 -6.93 -19.28 -8.57
C ILE A 63 -7.97 -18.58 -9.44
N LYS A 64 -9.25 -18.93 -9.24
CA LYS A 64 -10.36 -18.28 -9.94
C LYS A 64 -10.63 -16.90 -9.38
N ALA A 65 -11.07 -15.98 -10.24
CA ALA A 65 -11.65 -14.71 -9.78
C ALA A 65 -12.81 -14.99 -8.82
N GLY A 66 -12.88 -14.26 -7.71
CA GLY A 66 -13.85 -14.47 -6.63
C GLY A 66 -13.32 -15.28 -5.44
N THR A 67 -12.09 -15.81 -5.51
CA THR A 67 -11.46 -16.45 -4.35
C THR A 67 -11.27 -15.44 -3.23
N LYS A 68 -11.92 -15.67 -2.09
CA LYS A 68 -11.78 -14.85 -0.87
C LYS A 68 -10.59 -15.35 -0.06
N VAL A 69 -9.73 -14.43 0.34
CA VAL A 69 -8.56 -14.71 1.19
C VAL A 69 -8.66 -13.83 2.43
N ARG A 70 -8.53 -14.45 3.61
CA ARG A 70 -8.70 -13.80 4.91
C ARG A 70 -7.36 -13.81 5.64
N GLY A 71 -7.08 -12.77 6.41
CA GLY A 71 -5.84 -12.69 7.18
C GLY A 71 -4.64 -12.49 6.27
N ILE A 72 -4.69 -11.49 5.39
CA ILE A 72 -3.54 -11.12 4.58
C ILE A 72 -2.44 -10.53 5.46
N ARG A 73 -1.19 -10.72 5.07
CA ARG A 73 -0.04 -10.04 5.64
C ARG A 73 0.59 -9.16 4.57
N LEU A 74 0.83 -7.90 4.91
CA LEU A 74 1.51 -6.96 4.05
C LEU A 74 3.02 -7.19 4.17
N VAL A 75 3.68 -7.41 3.04
CA VAL A 75 5.12 -7.65 2.98
C VAL A 75 5.74 -6.72 1.96
N ASP A 76 6.95 -6.23 2.24
CA ASP A 76 7.71 -5.45 1.27
C ASP A 76 8.41 -6.42 0.30
N GLY A 77 7.62 -7.07 -0.54
CA GLY A 77 8.10 -8.07 -1.47
C GLY A 77 9.04 -7.45 -2.50
N VAL A 78 10.29 -7.92 -2.52
CA VAL A 78 11.21 -7.69 -3.63
C VAL A 78 10.55 -8.33 -4.87
N ASP A 79 10.33 -7.54 -5.94
CA ASP A 79 9.63 -7.92 -7.19
C ASP A 79 8.11 -7.66 -7.29
N GLY A 80 7.52 -6.90 -6.34
CA GLY A 80 6.13 -6.42 -6.45
C GLY A 80 5.06 -7.46 -6.09
N HIS A 81 5.44 -8.41 -5.23
CA HIS A 81 4.53 -9.30 -4.52
C HIS A 81 4.34 -8.79 -3.09
N ASP A 82 3.50 -7.78 -2.94
CA ASP A 82 3.40 -7.02 -1.68
C ASP A 82 2.47 -7.67 -0.64
N ILE A 83 1.79 -8.76 -0.99
CA ILE A 83 0.75 -9.37 -0.14
C ILE A 83 1.04 -10.85 0.04
N ASP A 84 1.38 -11.26 1.25
CA ASP A 84 1.44 -12.66 1.66
C ASP A 84 0.07 -13.09 2.20
N CYS A 85 -0.43 -14.24 1.76
CA CYS A 85 -1.74 -14.70 2.19
C CYS A 85 -1.82 -16.22 2.17
N LYS A 86 -2.69 -16.78 3.00
CA LYS A 86 -2.93 -18.23 3.04
C LYS A 86 -4.29 -18.55 2.46
N ILE A 87 -4.30 -19.37 1.41
CA ILE A 87 -5.52 -19.84 0.74
C ILE A 87 -5.74 -21.30 1.09
N ASP A 88 -6.96 -21.61 1.54
CA ASP A 88 -7.35 -22.99 1.85
C ASP A 88 -7.29 -23.87 0.58
N GLY A 89 -6.59 -25.00 0.66
CA GLY A 89 -6.34 -25.89 -0.48
C GLY A 89 -5.14 -25.54 -1.37
N PHE A 90 -4.57 -24.33 -1.28
CA PHE A 90 -3.37 -23.93 -2.04
C PHE A 90 -2.15 -23.65 -1.15
N GLY A 91 -2.34 -23.29 0.13
CA GLY A 91 -1.26 -22.97 1.07
C GLY A 91 -0.92 -21.48 1.13
N ALA A 92 0.29 -21.15 1.59
CA ALA A 92 0.79 -19.79 1.62
C ALA A 92 1.20 -19.34 0.21
N MET A 93 0.74 -18.17 -0.20
CA MET A 93 0.97 -17.63 -1.53
C MET A 93 1.10 -16.11 -1.48
N GLN A 94 2.05 -15.60 -2.25
CA GLN A 94 2.26 -14.17 -2.41
C GLN A 94 1.53 -13.66 -3.67
N LEU A 95 0.79 -12.57 -3.52
CA LEU A 95 0.00 -11.95 -4.56
C LEU A 95 0.42 -10.49 -4.74
N LYS A 96 0.15 -9.98 -5.94
CA LYS A 96 0.32 -8.57 -6.24
C LYS A 96 -0.92 -7.79 -5.83
N SER A 97 -0.70 -6.60 -5.30
CA SER A 97 -1.74 -5.64 -4.92
C SER A 97 -2.71 -5.28 -6.07
N SER A 98 -2.22 -5.30 -7.32
CA SER A 98 -3.00 -5.00 -8.54
C SER A 98 -4.04 -6.07 -8.94
N VAL A 99 -4.05 -7.26 -8.33
CA VAL A 99 -4.97 -8.36 -8.68
C VAL A 99 -5.93 -8.75 -7.56
N VAL A 100 -5.88 -8.02 -6.44
CA VAL A 100 -6.76 -8.20 -5.30
C VAL A 100 -7.62 -6.95 -5.08
N LYS A 101 -8.75 -7.14 -4.41
CA LYS A 101 -9.66 -6.08 -3.99
C LYS A 101 -10.06 -6.32 -2.54
N LYS A 102 -10.01 -5.28 -1.71
CA LYS A 102 -10.52 -5.32 -0.34
C LYS A 102 -12.03 -5.58 -0.32
N VAL A 103 -12.48 -6.43 0.59
CA VAL A 103 -13.91 -6.74 0.82
C VAL A 103 -14.43 -6.00 2.02
#